data_AF-A0A9P7EQT4-F1
#
_entry.id   AF-A0A9P7EQT4-F1
#
_cell.length_a   1.000
_cell.length_b   1.000
_cell.length_c   1.000
_cell.angle_alpha   90.00
_cell.angle_beta   90.00
_cell.angle_gamma   90.00
#
_symmetry.space_group_name_H-M   'P 1'
#
loop_
_entity.id
_entity.type
_entity.pdbx_description
1 polymer ?
#
loop_
_entity_poly.entity_id
_entity_poly.type
_entity_poly.pdbx_seq_one_letter_code
_entity_poly.pdbx_strand_id
1 'polypeptide(L)'
;MLLSQVLESTKYGIPTIAINKDTPTDLSLWESIHAGKFTHLIVSPEQLSMFNGHLPRLARLLRQNRTFTQRIKRVHIDEAHNIYTAGLPHHGEEAFRPAYGKLGELRVLLCKGTTFQDLDNRFHAFVR
;
A
#
# COMPACT_ATOMS: atom_id res chain seq x y z
N MET A 1 -7.05 13.43 0.22
CA MET A 1 -7.55 12.14 -0.30
C MET A 1 -7.57 11.03 0.75
N LEU A 2 -6.45 10.72 1.43
CA LEU A 2 -6.42 9.66 2.45
C LEU A 2 -7.40 9.90 3.61
N LEU A 3 -7.47 11.14 4.12
CA LEU A 3 -8.30 11.47 5.28
C LEU A 3 -9.81 11.31 5.00
N SER A 4 -10.28 11.65 3.80
CA SER A 4 -11.70 11.53 3.44
C SER A 4 -12.16 10.06 3.38
N GLN A 5 -11.32 9.18 2.84
CA GLN A 5 -11.63 7.73 2.80
C GLN A 5 -11.64 7.10 4.20
N VAL A 6 -10.74 7.54 5.09
CA VAL A 6 -10.73 7.09 6.50
C VAL A 6 -12.01 7.51 7.21
N LEU A 7 -12.42 8.78 7.07
CA LEU A 7 -13.64 9.30 7.69
C LEU A 7 -14.89 8.57 7.19
N GLU A 8 -15.00 8.37 5.87
CA GLU A 8 -16.16 7.67 5.29
C GLU A 8 -16.21 6.20 5.73
N SER A 9 -15.07 5.50 5.75
CA SER A 9 -15.03 4.11 6.23
C SER A 9 -15.42 4.01 7.72
N THR A 10 -14.96 4.96 8.53
CA THR A 10 -15.26 5.02 9.96
C THR A 10 -16.75 5.28 10.21
N LYS A 11 -17.39 6.11 9.38
CA LYS A 11 -18.84 6.35 9.42
C LYS A 11 -19.66 5.06 9.23
N TYR A 12 -19.17 4.11 8.44
CA TYR A 12 -19.79 2.78 8.27
C TYR A 12 -19.27 1.73 9.26
N GLY A 13 -18.54 2.14 10.30
CA GLY A 13 -18.03 1.24 11.33
C GLY A 13 -16.90 0.31 10.85
N ILE A 14 -16.20 0.66 9.77
CA ILE A 14 -15.04 -0.09 9.26
C ILE A 14 -13.77 0.50 9.90
N PRO A 15 -13.10 -0.22 10.82
CA PRO A 15 -11.87 0.27 11.43
C PRO A 15 -10.79 0.46 10.37
N THR A 16 -10.48 1.73 10.08
CA THR A 16 -9.63 2.14 8.96
C THR A 16 -8.56 3.10 9.43
N ILE A 17 -7.34 2.99 8.89
CA ILE A 17 -6.24 3.90 9.17
C ILE A 17 -5.49 4.27 7.89
N ALA A 18 -5.07 5.54 7.82
CA ALA A 18 -4.13 6.00 6.81
C ALA A 18 -2.68 5.87 7.31
N ILE A 19 -1.81 5.21 6.53
CA ILE A 19 -0.38 5.11 6.81
C ILE A 19 0.40 5.85 5.73
N ASN A 20 1.12 6.90 6.14
CA ASN A 20 1.90 7.77 5.27
C ASN A 20 3.17 8.28 6.00
N LYS A 21 3.87 9.25 5.43
CA LYS A 21 5.10 9.82 6.01
C LYS A 21 4.88 10.52 7.36
N ASP A 22 3.67 11.00 7.62
CA ASP A 22 3.30 11.76 8.81
C ASP A 22 2.70 10.86 9.92
N THR A 23 2.62 9.53 9.68
CA THR A 23 2.12 8.58 10.68
C THR A 23 3.04 8.56 11.91
N PRO A 24 2.50 8.81 13.13
CA PRO A 24 3.30 8.85 14.35
C PRO A 24 4.10 7.57 14.61
N THR A 25 5.22 7.72 15.30
CA THR A 25 6.06 6.60 15.75
C THR A 25 5.55 5.92 17.02
N ASP A 26 4.35 6.28 17.48
CA ASP A 26 3.74 5.81 18.73
C ASP A 26 3.63 4.28 18.81
N LEU A 27 4.12 3.71 19.90
CA LEU A 27 4.20 2.26 20.06
C LEU A 27 2.81 1.62 20.07
N SER A 28 1.86 2.21 20.79
CA SER A 28 0.50 1.66 20.97
C SER A 28 -0.28 1.60 19.65
N LEU A 29 -0.06 2.57 18.76
CA LEU A 29 -0.61 2.61 17.43
C LEU A 29 -0.07 1.46 16.58
N TRP A 30 1.25 1.28 16.55
CA TRP A 30 1.90 0.24 15.75
C TRP A 30 1.59 -1.17 16.28
N GLU A 31 1.44 -1.35 17.60
CA GLU A 31 0.93 -2.58 18.20
C GLU A 31 -0.52 -2.86 17.77
N SER A 32 -1.36 -1.83 17.70
CA SER A 32 -2.75 -1.97 17.24
C SER A 32 -2.82 -2.35 15.75
N ILE A 33 -1.96 -1.79 14.90
CA ILE A 33 -1.82 -2.19 13.49
C ILE A 33 -1.35 -3.64 13.39
N HIS A 34 -0.30 -4.00 14.13
CA HIS A 34 0.27 -5.35 14.15
C HIS A 34 -0.74 -6.41 14.59
N ALA A 35 -1.51 -6.11 15.64
CA ALA A 35 -2.57 -6.95 16.17
C ALA A 35 -3.76 -7.11 15.20
N GLY A 36 -3.84 -6.29 14.16
CA GLY A 36 -4.94 -6.32 13.19
C GLY A 36 -6.22 -5.65 13.71
N LYS A 37 -6.11 -4.66 14.61
CA LYS A 37 -7.28 -3.88 15.06
C LYS A 37 -7.91 -3.04 13.95
N PHE A 38 -7.14 -2.74 12.91
CA PHE A 38 -7.62 -2.09 11.70
C PHE A 38 -7.89 -3.14 10.62
N THR A 39 -9.11 -3.13 10.09
CA THR A 39 -9.54 -4.02 9.02
C THR A 39 -9.14 -3.50 7.63
N HIS A 40 -8.94 -2.19 7.52
CA HIS A 40 -8.62 -1.51 6.28
C HIS A 40 -7.42 -0.56 6.49
N LEU A 41 -6.37 -0.74 5.69
CA LEU A 41 -5.18 0.11 5.69
C LEU A 41 -5.12 0.86 4.37
N ILE A 42 -5.15 2.18 4.41
CA ILE A 42 -4.99 3.03 3.23
C ILE A 42 -3.57 3.59 3.27
N VAL A 43 -2.76 3.24 2.29
CA VAL A 43 -1.30 3.44 2.37
C VAL A 43 -0.78 4.09 1.12
N SER A 44 0.22 4.97 1.27
CA SER A 44 0.95 5.46 0.10
C SER A 44 1.94 4.40 -0.39
N PRO A 45 2.19 4.26 -1.70
CA PRO A 45 3.10 3.25 -2.25
C PRO A 45 4.53 3.35 -1.67
N GLU A 46 4.95 4.56 -1.27
CA GLU A 46 6.24 4.80 -0.62
C GLU A 46 6.38 4.06 0.72
N GLN A 47 5.28 3.69 1.37
CA GLN A 47 5.29 2.95 2.65
C GLN A 47 5.52 1.44 2.48
N LEU A 48 5.50 0.93 1.25
CA LEU A 48 5.50 -0.52 0.96
C LEU A 48 6.89 -1.10 0.66
N SER A 49 7.86 -0.25 0.31
CA SER A 49 9.22 -0.65 -0.05
C SER A 49 10.25 0.39 0.44
N MET A 50 11.53 0.15 0.16
CA MET A 50 12.56 1.14 0.43
C MET A 50 12.39 2.35 -0.49
N PHE A 51 12.31 3.53 0.10
CA PHE A 51 12.13 4.80 -0.58
C PHE A 51 13.14 5.82 -0.02
N ASN A 52 13.93 6.44 -0.90
CA ASN A 52 15.00 7.39 -0.55
C ASN A 52 15.96 6.89 0.54
N GLY A 53 16.39 5.61 0.44
CA GLY A 53 17.33 4.99 1.40
C GLY A 53 16.73 4.66 2.78
N HIS A 54 15.45 4.98 3.01
CA HIS A 54 14.75 4.66 4.25
C HIS A 54 13.78 3.49 4.04
N LEU A 55 13.74 2.55 4.98
CA LEU A 55 12.75 1.47 5.03
C LEU A 55 11.63 1.84 6.01
N PRO A 56 10.42 2.20 5.52
CA PRO A 56 9.30 2.58 6.38
C PRO A 56 8.87 1.46 7.32
N ARG A 57 8.22 1.84 8.43
CA ARG A 57 7.76 0.90 9.46
C ARG A 57 6.80 -0.15 8.91
N LEU A 58 5.90 0.23 8.00
CA LEU A 58 4.99 -0.70 7.35
C LEU A 58 5.74 -1.69 6.45
N ALA A 59 6.65 -1.21 5.59
CA ALA A 59 7.50 -2.08 4.78
C ALA A 59 8.31 -3.06 5.64
N ARG A 60 8.83 -2.61 6.79
CA ARG A 60 9.53 -3.46 7.76
C ARG A 60 8.58 -4.51 8.37
N LEU A 61 7.37 -4.12 8.77
CA LEU A 61 6.35 -5.02 9.30
C LEU A 61 5.96 -6.11 8.29
N LEU A 62 5.75 -5.73 7.03
CA LEU A 62 5.44 -6.66 5.92
C LEU A 62 6.56 -7.69 5.72
N ARG A 63 7.83 -7.27 5.84
CA ARG A 63 8.99 -8.15 5.64
C ARG A 63 9.27 -9.08 6.82
N GLN A 64 9.02 -8.62 8.05
CA GLN A 64 9.45 -9.32 9.27
C GLN A 64 8.35 -10.12 9.94
N ASN A 65 7.07 -9.83 9.68
CA ASN A 65 5.96 -10.43 10.41
C ASN A 65 5.03 -11.27 9.52
N ARG A 66 5.21 -12.60 9.59
CA ARG A 66 4.40 -13.54 8.81
C ARG A 66 2.94 -13.57 9.24
N THR A 67 2.67 -13.47 10.54
CA THR A 67 1.30 -13.44 11.08
C THR A 67 0.52 -12.24 10.55
N PHE A 68 1.16 -11.07 10.47
CA PHE A 68 0.58 -9.87 9.89
C PHE A 68 0.28 -10.06 8.39
N THR A 69 1.25 -10.50 7.60
CA THR A 69 1.03 -10.72 6.14
C THR A 69 -0.01 -11.80 5.85
N GLN A 70 -0.18 -12.80 6.72
CA GLN A 70 -1.25 -13.80 6.61
C GLN A 70 -2.65 -13.22 6.82
N ARG A 71 -2.80 -12.09 7.52
CA ARG A 71 -4.08 -11.39 7.69
C ARG A 71 -4.47 -10.58 6.46
N ILE A 72 -3.50 -10.22 5.62
CA ILE A 72 -3.75 -9.45 4.39
C ILE A 72 -4.32 -10.37 3.32
N LYS A 73 -5.65 -10.35 3.16
CA LYS A 73 -6.37 -11.16 2.16
C LYS A 73 -6.57 -10.46 0.83
N ARG A 74 -6.58 -9.13 0.83
CA ARG A 74 -6.85 -8.32 -0.36
C ARG A 74 -5.94 -7.09 -0.38
N VAL A 75 -5.50 -6.71 -1.58
CA VAL A 75 -4.81 -5.46 -1.87
C VAL A 75 -5.55 -4.80 -3.02
N HIS A 76 -6.00 -3.57 -2.80
CA HIS A 76 -6.56 -2.73 -3.86
C HIS A 76 -5.52 -1.67 -4.21
N ILE A 77 -5.18 -1.54 -5.50
CA ILE A 77 -4.27 -0.52 -6.00
C ILE A 77 -5.12 0.56 -6.66
N ASP A 78 -5.21 1.70 -6.00
CA ASP A 78 -5.92 2.87 -6.53
C ASP A 78 -5.03 3.64 -7.53
N GLU A 79 -5.65 4.16 -8.59
CA GLU A 79 -4.99 4.82 -9.72
C GLU A 79 -3.89 3.93 -10.35
N ALA A 80 -4.24 2.68 -10.66
CA ALA A 80 -3.30 1.65 -11.08
C ALA A 80 -2.51 1.97 -12.35
N HIS A 81 -3.03 2.82 -13.25
CA HIS A 81 -2.28 3.32 -14.41
C HIS A 81 -0.93 3.95 -14.04
N ASN A 82 -0.80 4.49 -12.82
CA ASN A 82 0.46 5.05 -12.33
C ASN A 82 1.59 4.02 -12.22
N ILE A 83 1.29 2.72 -12.17
CA ILE A 83 2.31 1.66 -12.30
C ILE A 83 3.10 1.86 -13.58
N TYR A 84 2.39 2.03 -14.71
CA TYR A 84 3.03 2.23 -15.99
C TYR A 84 3.44 3.68 -16.20
N THR A 85 2.55 4.65 -16.01
CA THR A 85 2.78 6.04 -16.43
C THR A 85 3.76 6.82 -15.56
N ALA A 86 3.85 6.48 -14.27
CA ALA A 86 4.68 7.20 -13.30
C ALA A 86 5.67 6.29 -12.56
N GLY A 87 5.43 4.98 -12.53
CA GLY A 87 6.21 4.01 -11.78
C GLY A 87 7.41 3.44 -12.52
N LEU A 88 7.43 3.55 -13.85
CA LEU A 88 8.49 3.02 -14.71
C LEU A 88 9.23 4.15 -15.45
N PRO A 89 10.55 4.03 -15.67
CA PRO A 89 11.29 4.91 -16.55
C PRO A 89 10.76 4.82 -17.99
N HIS A 90 10.67 5.95 -18.68
CA HIS A 90 10.24 6.03 -20.08
C HIS A 90 11.14 6.96 -20.87
N HIS A 91 11.45 6.61 -22.12
CA HIS A 91 12.20 7.47 -23.05
C HIS A 91 13.56 7.99 -22.51
N GLY A 92 14.20 7.24 -21.61
CA GLY A 92 15.47 7.65 -20.99
C GLY A 92 15.32 8.57 -19.78
N GLU A 93 14.09 8.89 -19.37
CA GLU A 93 13.79 9.66 -18.17
C GLU A 93 13.50 8.75 -16.97
N GLU A 94 13.90 9.22 -15.79
CA GLU A 94 13.59 8.57 -14.51
C GLU A 94 12.08 8.56 -14.25
N ALA A 95 11.61 7.54 -13.51
CA ALA A 95 10.20 7.43 -13.15
C ALA A 95 9.78 8.59 -12.24
N PHE A 96 8.65 9.25 -12.54
CA PHE A 96 8.13 10.37 -11.76
C PHE A 96 7.76 9.98 -10.32
N ARG A 97 7.21 8.77 -10.14
CA ARG A 97 6.84 8.20 -8.83
C ARG A 97 7.24 6.72 -8.77
N PRO A 98 8.56 6.43 -8.60
CA PRO A 98 9.12 5.08 -8.71
C PRO A 98 8.49 4.05 -7.76
N ALA A 99 7.88 4.49 -6.65
CA ALA A 99 7.23 3.62 -5.68
C ALA A 99 6.10 2.77 -6.30
N TYR A 100 5.42 3.25 -7.35
CA TYR A 100 4.41 2.48 -8.08
C TYR A 100 5.01 1.30 -8.85
N GLY A 101 6.21 1.46 -9.44
CA GLY A 101 6.90 0.36 -10.14
C GLY A 101 7.34 -0.77 -9.20
N LYS A 102 7.42 -0.50 -7.89
CA LYS A 102 7.82 -1.48 -6.86
C LYS A 102 6.65 -2.28 -6.29
N LEU A 103 5.41 -2.05 -6.71
CA LEU A 103 4.25 -2.79 -6.19
C LEU A 103 4.31 -4.30 -6.45
N GLY A 104 5.05 -4.73 -7.49
CA GLY A 104 5.33 -6.16 -7.72
C GLY A 104 6.08 -6.83 -6.56
N GLU A 105 6.96 -6.10 -5.86
CA GLU A 105 7.67 -6.62 -4.67
C GLU A 105 6.71 -6.94 -3.53
N LEU A 106 5.61 -6.19 -3.38
CA LEU A 106 4.61 -6.45 -2.36
C LEU A 106 4.02 -7.85 -2.54
N ARG A 107 3.74 -8.26 -3.78
CA ARG A 107 3.17 -9.58 -4.08
C ARG A 107 4.06 -10.73 -3.61
N VAL A 108 5.38 -10.53 -3.60
CA VAL A 108 6.35 -11.53 -3.12
C VAL A 108 6.29 -11.68 -1.59
N LEU A 109 5.96 -10.60 -0.87
CA LEU A 109 5.88 -10.59 0.60
C LEU A 109 4.57 -11.19 1.13
N LEU A 110 3.48 -11.10 0.36
CA LEU A 110 2.16 -11.55 0.78
C LEU A 110 1.93 -13.05 0.55
N CYS A 111 0.83 -13.57 1.07
CA CYS A 111 0.51 -14.99 0.92
C CYS A 111 0.02 -15.30 -0.51
N LYS A 112 0.24 -16.53 -1.00
CA LYS A 112 -0.22 -16.98 -2.32
C LYS A 112 -1.72 -16.75 -2.57
N GLY A 113 -2.54 -16.78 -1.50
CA GLY A 113 -3.99 -16.54 -1.56
C GLY A 113 -4.41 -15.07 -1.45
N THR A 114 -3.48 -14.13 -1.40
CA THR A 114 -3.81 -12.69 -1.35
C THR A 114 -4.28 -12.23 -2.73
N THR A 115 -5.49 -11.68 -2.81
CA THR A 115 -6.06 -11.14 -4.06
C THR A 115 -5.55 -9.72 -4.30
N PHE A 116 -5.15 -9.42 -5.53
CA PHE A 116 -4.80 -8.07 -5.97
C PHE A 116 -5.87 -7.58 -6.96
N GLN A 117 -6.32 -6.35 -6.77
CA GLN A 117 -7.32 -5.71 -7.62
C GLN A 117 -6.87 -4.30 -7.96
N ASP A 118 -6.84 -3.99 -9.24
CA ASP A 118 -6.48 -2.67 -9.74
C ASP A 118 -7.75 -1.85 -9.92
N LEU A 119 -7.76 -0.65 -9.36
CA LEU A 119 -8.83 0.33 -9.48
C LEU A 119 -8.30 1.48 -10.33
N ASP A 120 -9.03 1.77 -11.40
CA ASP A 120 -8.67 2.84 -12.32
C ASP A 120 -9.93 3.52 -12.85
N ASN A 121 -9.85 4.83 -13.00
CA ASN A 121 -10.86 5.63 -13.68
C ASN A 121 -10.54 5.79 -15.18
N ARG A 122 -9.33 5.42 -15.60
CA ARG A 122 -8.92 5.40 -17.01
C ARG A 122 -9.06 3.99 -17.56
N PHE A 123 -10.03 3.81 -18.44
CA PHE A 123 -10.12 2.58 -19.23
C PHE A 123 -8.94 2.51 -20.22
N HIS A 124 -7.86 1.87 -19.79
CA HIS A 124 -6.84 1.33 -20.70
C HIS A 124 -6.82 -0.17 -20.52
N ALA A 125 -7.52 -0.89 -21.39
CA ALA A 125 -7.44 -2.35 -21.44
C ALA A 125 -6.05 -2.74 -21.95
N PHE A 126 -5.08 -2.86 -21.05
CA PHE A 126 -3.85 -3.60 -21.32
C PHE A 126 -4.05 -5.03 -20.82
N VAL A 127 -4.61 -5.85 -21.71
CA VAL A 127 -4.49 -7.30 -21.61
C VAL A 127 -3.09 -7.66 -22.09
N ARG A 128 -2.29 -8.31 -21.24
CA ARG A 128 -1.16 -9.12 -21.68
C ARG A 128 -1.46 -10.57 -21.35
#